data_AF-A0A8T8I5C1-F1
#
_entry.id   AF-A0A8T8I5C1-F1
#
_cell.length_a   1.000
_cell.length_b   1.000
_cell.length_c   1.000
_cell.angle_alpha   90.00
_cell.angle_beta   90.00
_cell.angle_gamma   90.00
#
_symmetry.space_group_name_H-M   'P 1'
#
loop_
_entity.id
_entity.type
_entity.pdbx_description
1 polymer ?
#
loop_
_entity_poly.entity_id
_entity_poly.type
_entity_poly.pdbx_seq_one_letter_code
_entity_poly.pdbx_strand_id
1 'polypeptide(L)'
;MYKRRWPSGEALAIAQAKDPYWNQFVKKTSFEAFAESMMVAIHEETHMWDLDPSRTRWNVHTAAWIDASRQVTAVPLHDGFARKEILPLIKDRLSDSMDGIYLRDRTQGEYHLQGVLAELNAGLTGLPAVTVVQEHIKGVGASNARDIAATNLRYLLLYLRVAKDRYPTYWAKIRNEPKLRDLVLTQFLRTAYWLDKSAPYTGKLGSAAADKITAANYAPENISVLEEFTGRKVRLDAQRNCTT
;
A
#
# COMPACT_ATOMS: atom_id res chain seq x y z
N MET A 1 17.52 16.51 1.52
CA MET A 1 17.11 15.53 2.54
C MET A 1 16.76 14.18 1.92
N TYR A 2 15.76 14.12 1.01
CA TYR A 2 15.33 12.87 0.38
C TYR A 2 16.43 12.16 -0.41
N LYS A 3 17.21 12.87 -1.23
CA LYS A 3 18.38 12.29 -1.93
C LYS A 3 19.27 11.39 -1.07
N ARG A 4 19.49 11.77 0.19
CA ARG A 4 20.38 11.05 1.11
C ARG A 4 19.67 9.93 1.85
N ARG A 5 18.41 10.13 2.25
CA ARG A 5 17.70 9.23 3.17
C ARG A 5 16.72 8.29 2.48
N TRP A 6 16.19 8.70 1.33
CA TRP A 6 15.27 7.93 0.50
C TRP A 6 15.35 8.37 -0.98
N PRO A 7 16.41 7.94 -1.70
CA PRO A 7 16.62 8.29 -3.11
C PRO A 7 15.42 7.99 -4.02
N SER A 8 14.68 6.90 -3.73
CA SER A 8 13.49 6.52 -4.48
C SER A 8 12.36 7.56 -4.41
N GLY A 9 12.20 8.23 -3.26
CA GLY A 9 11.22 9.30 -3.10
C GLY A 9 11.62 10.58 -3.81
N GLU A 10 12.92 10.89 -3.85
CA GLU A 10 13.42 11.99 -4.69
C GLU A 10 13.16 11.70 -6.17
N ALA A 11 13.45 10.48 -6.64
CA ALA A 11 13.23 10.10 -8.03
C ALA A 11 11.74 10.21 -8.43
N LEU A 12 10.82 9.81 -7.54
CA LEU A 12 9.39 9.97 -7.78
C LEU A 12 8.98 11.45 -7.84
N ALA A 13 9.45 12.27 -6.89
CA ALA A 13 9.16 13.71 -6.89
C ALA A 13 9.71 14.42 -8.14
N ILE A 14 10.87 13.98 -8.66
CA ILE A 14 11.41 14.47 -9.93
C ILE A 14 10.54 14.01 -11.11
N ALA A 15 10.11 12.75 -11.12
CA ALA A 15 9.22 12.23 -12.16
C ALA A 15 7.89 12.98 -12.24
N GLN A 16 7.40 13.47 -11.09
CA GLN A 16 6.17 14.25 -10.97
C GLN A 16 6.38 15.77 -10.84
N ALA A 17 7.57 16.29 -11.17
CA ALA A 17 7.89 17.70 -10.96
C ALA A 17 6.98 18.69 -11.74
N LYS A 18 6.21 18.19 -12.71
CA LYS A 18 5.26 18.96 -13.52
C LYS A 18 3.79 18.75 -13.12
N ASP A 19 3.51 17.97 -12.07
CA ASP A 19 2.15 17.79 -11.61
C ASP A 19 1.56 19.13 -11.08
N PRO A 20 0.46 19.64 -11.66
CA PRO A 20 -0.16 20.87 -11.19
C PRO A 20 -0.83 20.73 -9.81
N TYR A 21 -1.09 19.49 -9.34
CA TYR A 21 -1.80 19.23 -8.10
C TYR A 21 -0.90 19.13 -6.86
N TRP A 22 0.42 18.95 -7.02
CA TRP A 22 1.42 18.91 -5.93
C TRP A 22 1.18 19.90 -4.79
N ASN A 23 0.88 21.16 -5.14
CA ASN A 23 0.70 22.23 -4.15
C ASN A 23 -0.55 22.08 -3.28
N GLN A 24 -1.51 21.23 -3.66
CA GLN A 24 -2.71 20.93 -2.88
C GLN A 24 -2.40 19.97 -1.72
N PHE A 25 -1.35 19.16 -1.85
CA PHE A 25 -0.98 18.15 -0.87
C PHE A 25 0.10 18.62 0.10
N VAL A 26 0.78 19.73 -0.21
CA VAL A 26 1.93 20.23 0.56
C VAL A 26 1.57 21.45 1.40
N LYS A 27 1.86 21.39 2.71
CA LYS A 27 1.71 22.53 3.62
C LYS A 27 3.02 23.33 3.68
N LYS A 28 2.99 24.59 3.25
CA LYS A 28 4.18 25.45 3.12
C LYS A 28 4.39 26.43 4.28
N THR A 29 3.61 26.31 5.36
CA THR A 29 3.59 27.27 6.47
C THR A 29 4.80 27.16 7.41
N SER A 30 5.43 25.99 7.48
CA SER A 30 6.69 25.75 8.18
C SER A 30 7.36 24.49 7.63
N PHE A 31 8.62 24.24 8.02
CA PHE A 31 9.30 23.01 7.64
C PHE A 31 8.66 21.77 8.27
N GLU A 32 8.13 21.87 9.49
CA GLU A 32 7.41 20.79 10.16
C GLU A 32 6.07 20.50 9.47
N ALA A 33 5.30 21.53 9.13
CA ALA A 33 4.05 21.36 8.39
C ALA A 33 4.32 20.72 7.01
N PHE A 34 5.41 21.13 6.36
CA PHE A 34 5.87 20.51 5.13
C PHE A 34 6.20 19.03 5.34
N ALA A 35 7.03 18.70 6.34
CA ALA A 35 7.43 17.33 6.65
C ALA A 35 6.23 16.42 6.98
N GLU A 36 5.25 16.92 7.74
CA GLU A 36 4.00 16.21 8.05
C GLU A 36 3.16 15.95 6.80
N SER A 37 3.14 16.89 5.86
CA SER A 37 2.39 16.76 4.60
C SER A 37 3.01 15.80 3.59
N MET A 38 4.29 15.44 3.75
CA MET A 38 5.01 14.63 2.76
C MET A 38 4.47 13.21 2.58
N MET A 39 3.81 12.63 3.60
CA MET A 39 3.15 11.33 3.40
C MET A 39 2.06 11.46 2.36
N VAL A 40 1.18 12.46 2.50
CA VAL A 40 0.05 12.68 1.58
C VAL A 40 0.59 13.07 0.20
N ALA A 41 1.50 14.05 0.12
CA ALA A 41 2.05 14.48 -1.16
C ALA A 41 2.64 13.32 -1.96
N ILE A 42 3.51 12.50 -1.34
CA ILE A 42 4.12 11.38 -2.04
C ILE A 42 3.14 10.23 -2.31
N HIS A 43 2.18 10.00 -1.42
CA HIS A 43 1.10 9.04 -1.63
C HIS A 43 0.31 9.40 -2.90
N GLU A 44 -0.16 10.64 -3.00
CA GLU A 44 -0.92 11.12 -4.15
C GLU A 44 -0.07 11.17 -5.43
N GLU A 45 1.19 11.60 -5.36
CA GLU A 45 2.10 11.54 -6.52
C GLU A 45 2.36 10.11 -7.02
N THR A 46 2.25 9.12 -6.12
CA THR A 46 2.32 7.72 -6.51
C THR A 46 1.07 7.33 -7.29
N HIS A 47 -0.12 7.76 -6.86
CA HIS A 47 -1.34 7.59 -7.66
C HIS A 47 -1.22 8.27 -9.03
N MET A 48 -0.71 9.50 -9.09
CA MET A 48 -0.49 10.20 -10.36
C MET A 48 0.47 9.43 -11.28
N TRP A 49 1.46 8.74 -10.73
CA TRP A 49 2.36 7.91 -11.53
C TRP A 49 1.71 6.59 -11.94
N ASP A 50 1.15 5.85 -10.99
CA ASP A 50 0.61 4.50 -11.14
C ASP A 50 -0.62 4.48 -12.06
N LEU A 51 -1.50 5.47 -11.95
CA LEU A 51 -2.82 5.50 -12.59
C LEU A 51 -2.86 6.32 -13.89
N ASP A 52 -1.73 6.82 -14.35
CA ASP A 52 -1.61 7.51 -15.64
C ASP A 52 -2.11 6.61 -16.79
N PRO A 53 -3.01 7.12 -17.66
CA PRO A 53 -3.58 6.35 -18.76
C PRO A 53 -2.58 5.75 -19.75
N SER A 54 -1.35 6.27 -19.83
CA SER A 54 -0.28 5.71 -20.65
C SER A 54 0.32 4.41 -20.09
N ARG A 55 0.08 4.12 -18.81
CA ARG A 55 0.65 2.97 -18.09
C ARG A 55 -0.39 2.00 -17.54
N THR A 56 -1.62 2.48 -17.38
CA THR A 56 -2.70 1.78 -16.71
C THR A 56 -4.00 1.91 -17.49
N ARG A 57 -4.76 0.81 -17.53
CA ARG A 57 -6.16 0.80 -17.99
C ARG A 57 -6.98 0.11 -16.92
N TRP A 58 -7.94 0.86 -16.37
CA TRP A 58 -8.75 0.42 -15.22
C TRP A 58 -9.30 -1.00 -15.40
N ASN A 59 -9.07 -1.84 -14.41
CA ASN A 59 -9.44 -3.26 -14.33
C ASN A 59 -8.81 -4.19 -15.40
N VAL A 60 -8.03 -3.68 -16.34
CA VAL A 60 -7.36 -4.48 -17.38
C VAL A 60 -5.91 -4.74 -16.99
N HIS A 61 -5.15 -3.67 -16.76
CA HIS A 61 -3.77 -3.76 -16.30
C HIS A 61 -3.37 -2.51 -15.51
N THR A 62 -2.40 -2.67 -14.61
CA THR A 62 -1.86 -1.57 -13.79
C THR A 62 -0.35 -1.41 -13.97
N ALA A 63 0.15 -0.27 -13.51
CA ALA A 63 1.54 -0.04 -13.18
C ALA A 63 1.72 0.18 -11.68
N ALA A 64 2.96 0.07 -11.22
CA ALA A 64 3.37 0.36 -9.85
C ALA A 64 4.81 0.90 -9.82
N TRP A 65 4.98 2.10 -9.26
CA TRP A 65 6.29 2.61 -8.88
C TRP A 65 6.83 1.82 -7.68
N ILE A 66 8.00 1.20 -7.83
CA ILE A 66 8.63 0.44 -6.73
C ILE A 66 9.76 1.26 -6.10
N ASP A 67 10.73 1.66 -6.92
CA ASP A 67 11.85 2.50 -6.51
C ASP A 67 12.49 3.21 -7.72
N ALA A 68 13.61 3.91 -7.49
CA ALA A 68 14.29 4.67 -8.54
C ALA A 68 14.82 3.82 -9.71
N SER A 69 15.10 2.53 -9.51
CA SER A 69 15.63 1.64 -10.57
C SER A 69 14.63 0.58 -11.01
N ARG A 70 13.53 0.39 -10.28
CA ARG A 70 12.50 -0.60 -10.57
C ARG A 70 11.11 0.02 -10.63
N GLN A 71 10.47 -0.19 -11.76
CA GLN A 71 9.06 0.09 -12.01
C GLN A 71 8.42 -1.17 -12.61
N VAL A 72 7.16 -1.41 -12.32
CA VAL A 72 6.42 -2.51 -12.94
C VAL A 72 5.28 -1.92 -13.77
N THR A 73 5.19 -2.29 -15.03
CA THR A 73 4.14 -1.81 -15.95
C THR A 73 3.43 -2.97 -16.63
N ALA A 74 2.20 -2.71 -17.07
CA ALA A 74 1.33 -3.66 -17.75
C ALA A 74 1.20 -4.98 -16.97
N VAL A 75 0.84 -4.88 -15.68
CA VAL A 75 0.50 -6.02 -14.82
C VAL A 75 -0.96 -6.40 -15.08
N PRO A 76 -1.28 -7.57 -15.66
CA PRO A 76 -2.65 -7.96 -15.96
C PRO A 76 -3.48 -8.16 -14.68
N LEU A 77 -4.73 -7.67 -14.69
CA LEU A 77 -5.63 -7.74 -13.52
C LEU A 77 -6.89 -8.58 -13.74
N HIS A 78 -7.30 -8.81 -15.00
CA HIS A 78 -8.43 -9.69 -15.36
C HIS A 78 -9.78 -9.34 -14.74
N ASP A 79 -10.02 -8.06 -14.43
CA ASP A 79 -11.28 -7.50 -13.96
C ASP A 79 -12.00 -8.37 -12.91
N GLY A 80 -11.50 -8.33 -11.66
CA GLY A 80 -11.98 -9.16 -10.57
C GLY A 80 -13.37 -8.79 -10.03
N PHE A 81 -13.45 -8.41 -8.77
CA PHE A 81 -14.70 -8.15 -8.08
C PHE A 81 -14.54 -6.94 -7.15
N ALA A 82 -15.65 -6.37 -6.70
CA ALA A 82 -15.65 -5.17 -5.86
C ALA A 82 -14.94 -5.41 -4.52
N ARG A 83 -13.98 -4.56 -4.15
CA ARG A 83 -13.20 -4.75 -2.92
C ARG A 83 -14.04 -4.70 -1.66
N LYS A 84 -15.22 -4.06 -1.68
CA LYS A 84 -16.20 -4.11 -0.58
C LYS A 84 -16.59 -5.54 -0.16
N GLU A 85 -16.46 -6.52 -1.05
CA GLU A 85 -16.78 -7.91 -0.74
C GLU A 85 -15.88 -8.56 0.32
N ILE A 86 -14.77 -7.91 0.70
CA ILE A 86 -13.93 -8.34 1.81
C ILE A 86 -14.48 -7.92 3.18
N LEU A 87 -15.41 -6.96 3.24
CA LEU A 87 -16.00 -6.44 4.49
C LEU A 87 -16.47 -7.53 5.45
N PRO A 88 -17.16 -8.60 5.00
CA PRO A 88 -17.61 -9.64 5.92
C PRO A 88 -16.47 -10.39 6.62
N LEU A 89 -15.22 -10.34 6.11
CA LEU A 89 -14.06 -10.96 6.75
C LEU A 89 -13.42 -10.06 7.83
N ILE A 90 -13.82 -8.79 7.91
CA ILE A 90 -13.37 -7.84 8.94
C ILE A 90 -14.31 -7.96 10.14
N LYS A 91 -13.83 -8.55 11.24
CA LYS A 91 -14.62 -8.85 12.45
C LYS A 91 -14.32 -7.94 13.63
N ASP A 92 -13.30 -7.09 13.50
CA ASP A 92 -12.91 -6.08 14.47
C ASP A 92 -13.27 -4.68 13.97
N ARG A 93 -12.90 -3.66 14.74
CA ARG A 93 -13.08 -2.23 14.39
C ARG A 93 -11.74 -1.51 14.23
N LEU A 94 -10.64 -2.23 14.00
CA LEU A 94 -9.30 -1.64 13.98
C LEU A 94 -9.11 -0.69 12.80
N SER A 95 -9.78 -0.98 11.68
CA SER A 95 -9.70 -0.22 10.43
C SER A 95 -10.95 0.60 10.12
N ASP A 96 -11.88 0.80 11.07
CA ASP A 96 -13.25 1.26 10.79
C ASP A 96 -13.32 2.58 9.97
N SER A 97 -12.46 3.55 10.24
CA SER A 97 -12.36 4.80 9.46
C SER A 97 -11.97 4.53 7.99
N MET A 98 -10.96 3.69 7.77
CA MET A 98 -10.52 3.29 6.43
C MET A 98 -11.52 2.37 5.74
N ASP A 99 -12.21 1.50 6.49
CA ASP A 99 -13.29 0.68 5.97
C ASP A 99 -14.45 1.56 5.48
N GLY A 100 -14.69 2.70 6.15
CA GLY A 100 -15.60 3.74 5.70
C GLY A 100 -15.24 4.29 4.33
N ILE A 101 -13.97 4.67 4.13
CA ILE A 101 -13.48 5.30 2.89
C ILE A 101 -13.34 4.30 1.75
N TYR A 102 -12.68 3.17 1.99
CA TYR A 102 -12.25 2.29 0.91
C TYR A 102 -13.27 1.20 0.60
N LEU A 103 -14.07 0.76 1.57
CA LEU A 103 -14.93 -0.41 1.41
C LEU A 103 -16.43 -0.08 1.45
N ARG A 104 -16.86 0.84 2.32
CA ARG A 104 -18.27 1.20 2.50
C ARG A 104 -18.73 2.38 1.65
N ASP A 105 -17.81 3.25 1.24
CA ASP A 105 -18.12 4.30 0.27
C ASP A 105 -18.63 3.69 -1.05
N ARG A 106 -19.58 4.39 -1.67
CA ARG A 106 -20.28 3.91 -2.86
C ARG A 106 -19.39 3.78 -4.08
N THR A 107 -18.38 4.63 -4.24
CA THR A 107 -17.52 4.61 -5.43
C THR A 107 -16.27 3.79 -5.15
N GLN A 108 -15.60 4.12 -4.06
CA GLN A 108 -14.37 3.48 -3.63
C GLN A 108 -14.60 1.98 -3.33
N GLY A 109 -15.75 1.59 -2.77
CA GLY A 109 -16.07 0.19 -2.49
C GLY A 109 -16.21 -0.69 -3.75
N GLU A 110 -16.51 -0.08 -4.91
CA GLU A 110 -16.67 -0.79 -6.20
C GLU A 110 -15.35 -1.01 -6.92
N TYR A 111 -14.24 -0.43 -6.44
CA TYR A 111 -12.94 -0.68 -7.07
C TYR A 111 -12.52 -2.14 -6.91
N HIS A 112 -11.93 -2.72 -7.96
CA HIS A 112 -11.49 -4.11 -7.95
C HIS A 112 -10.05 -4.21 -7.41
N LEU A 113 -9.35 -5.31 -7.71
CA LEU A 113 -7.96 -5.53 -7.32
C LEU A 113 -7.05 -4.33 -7.66
N GLN A 114 -7.33 -3.60 -8.74
CA GLN A 114 -6.58 -2.39 -9.08
C GLN A 114 -6.59 -1.36 -7.94
N GLY A 115 -7.76 -1.03 -7.39
CA GLY A 115 -7.86 -0.06 -6.30
C GLY A 115 -7.19 -0.56 -5.02
N VAL A 116 -7.22 -1.87 -4.77
CA VAL A 116 -6.49 -2.46 -3.62
C VAL A 116 -4.98 -2.31 -3.79
N LEU A 117 -4.45 -2.64 -4.97
CA LEU A 117 -3.00 -2.57 -5.25
C LEU A 117 -2.49 -1.13 -5.31
N ALA A 118 -3.27 -0.21 -5.89
CA ALA A 118 -2.90 1.20 -6.01
C ALA A 118 -2.79 1.87 -4.64
N GLU A 119 -3.81 1.71 -3.77
CA GLU A 119 -3.79 2.27 -2.42
C GLU A 119 -2.67 1.69 -1.55
N LEU A 120 -2.40 0.38 -1.69
CA LEU A 120 -1.25 -0.22 -1.02
C LEU A 120 0.07 0.35 -1.54
N ASN A 121 0.25 0.48 -2.86
CA ASN A 121 1.49 1.00 -3.41
C ASN A 121 1.75 2.46 -2.99
N ALA A 122 0.73 3.29 -3.04
CA ALA A 122 0.78 4.68 -2.57
C ALA A 122 1.04 4.76 -1.06
N GLY A 123 0.48 3.85 -0.25
CA GLY A 123 0.86 3.69 1.15
C GLY A 123 2.35 3.34 1.34
N LEU A 124 2.91 2.53 0.43
CA LEU A 124 4.30 2.06 0.46
C LEU A 124 5.35 3.05 -0.06
N THR A 125 4.90 4.19 -0.57
CA THR A 125 5.72 5.37 -0.86
C THR A 125 5.46 6.47 0.17
N GLY A 126 4.21 6.65 0.61
CA GLY A 126 3.86 7.61 1.66
C GLY A 126 4.51 7.32 3.01
N LEU A 127 4.52 6.05 3.46
CA LEU A 127 5.14 5.66 4.73
C LEU A 127 6.64 5.97 4.81
N PRO A 128 7.49 5.58 3.83
CA PRO A 128 8.88 6.01 3.84
C PRO A 128 9.06 7.52 3.78
N ALA A 129 8.21 8.24 3.04
CA ALA A 129 8.30 9.70 2.90
C ALA A 129 8.31 10.42 4.25
N VAL A 130 7.44 10.01 5.18
CA VAL A 130 7.41 10.58 6.55
C VAL A 130 8.37 9.92 7.51
N THR A 131 8.67 8.63 7.32
CA THR A 131 9.60 7.90 8.22
C THR A 131 11.00 8.54 8.18
N VAL A 132 11.48 8.94 7.00
CA VAL A 132 12.83 9.51 6.86
C VAL A 132 12.97 10.96 7.32
N VAL A 133 11.86 11.60 7.70
CA VAL A 133 11.80 12.97 8.24
C VAL A 133 11.08 13.03 9.60
N GLN A 134 10.91 11.89 10.26
CA GLN A 134 10.09 11.76 11.47
C GLN A 134 10.50 12.71 12.60
N GLU A 135 11.77 13.13 12.64
CA GLU A 135 12.26 14.07 13.65
C GLU A 135 11.60 15.46 13.55
N HIS A 136 11.05 15.78 12.38
CA HIS A 136 10.36 17.04 12.10
C HIS A 136 8.83 16.94 12.26
N ILE A 137 8.32 15.74 12.55
CA ILE A 137 6.91 15.50 12.85
C ILE A 137 6.71 15.68 14.35
N LYS A 138 5.85 16.63 14.73
CA LYS A 138 5.73 17.09 16.13
C LYS A 138 4.49 16.55 16.85
N GLY A 139 3.43 16.20 16.14
CA GLY A 139 2.20 15.66 16.73
C GLY A 139 2.19 14.14 16.90
N VAL A 140 1.61 13.68 18.01
CA VAL A 140 1.16 12.28 18.13
C VAL A 140 0.00 12.08 17.15
N GLY A 141 0.07 11.03 16.32
CA GLY A 141 -0.91 10.78 15.26
C GLY A 141 -0.94 11.87 14.17
N ALA A 142 0.12 12.68 14.03
CA ALA A 142 0.21 13.70 12.98
C ALA A 142 0.19 13.11 11.56
N SER A 143 0.55 11.84 11.43
CA SER A 143 0.45 11.08 10.20
C SER A 143 -0.23 9.74 10.46
N ASN A 144 -1.04 9.27 9.50
CA ASN A 144 -1.68 7.95 9.51
C ASN A 144 -0.98 6.96 8.56
N ALA A 145 0.29 7.21 8.22
CA ALA A 145 1.03 6.45 7.22
C ALA A 145 1.12 4.94 7.54
N ARG A 146 1.33 4.59 8.81
CA ARG A 146 1.36 3.20 9.26
C ARG A 146 -0.01 2.55 9.15
N ASP A 147 -1.08 3.27 9.50
CA ASP A 147 -2.45 2.79 9.36
C ASP A 147 -2.77 2.49 7.89
N ILE A 148 -2.37 3.37 6.96
CA ILE A 148 -2.61 3.20 5.52
C ILE A 148 -1.90 1.94 5.02
N ALA A 149 -0.61 1.78 5.34
CA ALA A 149 0.17 0.63 4.90
C ALA A 149 -0.34 -0.69 5.50
N ALA A 150 -0.61 -0.73 6.81
CA ALA A 150 -1.08 -1.92 7.49
C ALA A 150 -2.48 -2.34 7.02
N THR A 151 -3.39 -1.36 6.86
CA THR A 151 -4.77 -1.61 6.47
C THR A 151 -4.89 -2.01 5.00
N ASN A 152 -4.20 -1.34 4.08
CA ASN A 152 -4.27 -1.74 2.67
C ASN A 152 -3.58 -3.08 2.41
N LEU A 153 -2.57 -3.46 3.20
CA LEU A 153 -2.05 -4.83 3.16
C LEU A 153 -3.09 -5.84 3.62
N ARG A 154 -3.83 -5.53 4.71
CA ARG A 154 -4.96 -6.35 5.16
C ARG A 154 -5.96 -6.55 4.03
N TYR A 155 -6.33 -5.48 3.34
CA TYR A 155 -7.29 -5.55 2.24
C TYR A 155 -6.81 -6.42 1.09
N LEU A 156 -5.53 -6.34 0.72
CA LEU A 156 -4.95 -7.24 -0.28
C LEU A 156 -5.06 -8.71 0.14
N LEU A 157 -4.66 -9.04 1.37
CA LEU A 157 -4.70 -10.40 1.88
C LEU A 157 -6.14 -10.94 1.92
N LEU A 158 -7.10 -10.14 2.39
CA LEU A 158 -8.52 -10.52 2.41
C LEU A 158 -9.11 -10.62 1.00
N TYR A 159 -8.71 -9.76 0.07
CA TYR A 159 -9.15 -9.85 -1.33
C TYR A 159 -8.67 -11.14 -1.97
N LEU A 160 -7.42 -11.56 -1.73
CA LEU A 160 -6.91 -12.85 -2.20
C LEU A 160 -7.68 -14.04 -1.60
N ARG A 161 -8.08 -13.97 -0.32
CA ARG A 161 -8.95 -14.99 0.30
C ARG A 161 -10.30 -15.07 -0.39
N VAL A 162 -10.98 -13.94 -0.58
CA VAL A 162 -12.27 -13.91 -1.29
C VAL A 162 -12.14 -14.40 -2.73
N ALA A 163 -11.06 -14.02 -3.43
CA ALA A 163 -10.78 -14.50 -4.78
C ALA A 163 -10.69 -16.02 -4.82
N LYS A 164 -9.92 -16.63 -3.91
CA LYS A 164 -9.75 -18.07 -3.79
C LYS A 164 -11.07 -18.79 -3.46
N ASP A 165 -11.80 -18.29 -2.47
CA ASP A 165 -12.94 -19.00 -1.90
C ASP A 165 -14.22 -18.85 -2.75
N ARG A 166 -14.41 -17.70 -3.39
CA ARG A 166 -15.67 -17.35 -4.07
C ARG A 166 -15.54 -17.17 -5.58
N TYR A 167 -14.33 -16.97 -6.09
CA TYR A 167 -14.07 -16.69 -7.51
C TYR A 167 -13.01 -17.62 -8.11
N PRO A 168 -13.19 -18.96 -8.10
CA PRO A 168 -12.16 -19.93 -8.46
C PRO A 168 -11.62 -19.75 -9.89
N THR A 169 -12.46 -19.36 -10.86
CA THR A 169 -12.02 -19.07 -12.23
C THR A 169 -11.13 -17.83 -12.30
N TYR A 170 -11.47 -16.78 -11.56
CA TYR A 170 -10.66 -15.56 -11.49
C TYR A 170 -9.34 -15.85 -10.76
N TRP A 171 -9.40 -16.51 -9.59
CA TRP A 171 -8.22 -16.97 -8.85
C TRP A 171 -7.26 -17.76 -9.73
N ALA A 172 -7.77 -18.73 -10.50
CA ALA A 172 -6.96 -19.52 -11.42
C ALA A 172 -6.28 -18.69 -12.50
N LYS A 173 -6.89 -17.59 -12.96
CA LYS A 173 -6.25 -16.63 -13.88
C LYS A 173 -5.14 -15.87 -13.17
N ILE A 174 -5.47 -15.13 -12.10
CA ILE A 174 -4.52 -14.21 -11.45
C ILE A 174 -3.34 -14.93 -10.77
N ARG A 175 -3.53 -16.14 -10.23
CA ARG A 175 -2.43 -16.93 -9.63
C ARG A 175 -1.43 -17.45 -10.67
N ASN A 176 -1.79 -17.42 -11.95
CA ASN A 176 -0.92 -17.82 -13.04
C ASN A 176 -0.24 -16.62 -13.72
N GLU A 177 -0.50 -15.39 -13.26
CA GLU A 177 0.09 -14.16 -13.81
C GLU A 177 1.43 -13.82 -13.11
N PRO A 178 2.60 -14.06 -13.74
CA PRO A 178 3.89 -13.92 -13.05
C PRO A 178 4.13 -12.50 -12.54
N LYS A 179 3.82 -11.48 -13.34
CA LYS A 179 3.97 -10.07 -12.95
C LYS A 179 3.12 -9.70 -11.75
N LEU A 180 1.90 -10.24 -11.66
CA LEU A 180 0.99 -9.94 -10.55
C LEU A 180 1.45 -10.64 -9.27
N ARG A 181 1.90 -11.89 -9.36
CA ARG A 181 2.51 -12.62 -8.24
C ARG A 181 3.71 -11.87 -7.68
N ASP A 182 4.60 -11.42 -8.57
CA ASP A 182 5.79 -10.67 -8.19
C ASP A 182 5.45 -9.33 -7.56
N LEU A 183 4.43 -8.63 -8.08
CA LEU A 183 3.96 -7.37 -7.51
C LEU A 183 3.36 -7.57 -6.11
N VAL A 184 2.48 -8.54 -5.93
CA VAL A 184 1.86 -8.87 -4.64
C VAL A 184 2.94 -9.22 -3.60
N LEU A 185 3.90 -10.06 -3.97
CA LEU A 185 5.02 -10.39 -3.08
C LEU A 185 5.86 -9.15 -2.76
N THR A 186 6.19 -8.35 -3.78
CA THR A 186 6.98 -7.12 -3.60
C THR A 186 6.27 -6.14 -2.65
N GLN A 187 4.96 -5.95 -2.79
CA GLN A 187 4.19 -5.09 -1.90
C GLN A 187 4.16 -5.66 -0.48
N PHE A 188 3.91 -6.96 -0.29
CA PHE A 188 3.95 -7.59 1.03
C PHE A 188 5.30 -7.37 1.75
N LEU A 189 6.41 -7.68 1.07
CA LEU A 189 7.75 -7.58 1.66
C LEU A 189 8.16 -6.12 1.92
N ARG A 190 7.79 -5.18 1.03
CA ARG A 190 7.99 -3.74 1.25
C ARG A 190 7.19 -3.25 2.45
N THR A 191 5.96 -3.73 2.63
CA THR A 191 5.12 -3.36 3.78
C THR A 191 5.76 -3.84 5.07
N ALA A 192 6.21 -5.10 5.11
CA ALA A 192 6.93 -5.64 6.26
C ALA A 192 8.16 -4.77 6.62
N TYR A 193 9.01 -4.48 5.63
CA TYR A 193 10.20 -3.66 5.82
C TYR A 193 9.87 -2.28 6.40
N TRP A 194 8.93 -1.56 5.80
CA TRP A 194 8.65 -0.18 6.22
C TRP A 194 7.88 -0.10 7.53
N LEU A 195 7.03 -1.08 7.86
CA LEU A 195 6.40 -1.17 9.17
C LEU A 195 7.43 -1.46 10.27
N ASP A 196 8.46 -2.27 10.00
CA ASP A 196 9.55 -2.48 10.96
C ASP A 196 10.40 -1.20 11.13
N LYS A 197 10.78 -0.54 10.02
CA LYS A 197 11.58 0.70 10.08
C LYS A 197 10.87 1.86 10.76
N SER A 198 9.54 1.92 10.69
CA SER A 198 8.75 2.98 11.31
C SER A 198 8.23 2.63 12.71
N ALA A 199 8.48 1.41 13.22
CA ALA A 199 8.00 0.96 14.52
C ALA A 199 8.48 1.85 15.70
N PRO A 200 9.71 2.39 15.72
CA PRO A 200 10.12 3.31 16.79
C PRO A 200 9.33 4.63 16.85
N TYR A 201 8.53 4.93 15.81
CA TYR A 201 7.82 6.19 15.64
C TYR A 201 6.31 6.00 15.58
N THR A 202 5.78 4.88 16.09
CA THR A 202 4.34 4.55 16.05
C THR A 202 3.48 5.68 16.57
N GLY A 203 3.86 6.29 17.69
CA GLY A 203 3.13 7.43 18.27
C GLY A 203 2.99 8.64 17.34
N LYS A 204 3.87 8.83 16.35
CA LYS A 204 3.80 9.94 15.38
C LYS A 204 3.18 9.55 14.05
N LEU A 205 3.45 8.32 13.61
CA LEU A 205 3.22 7.86 12.24
C LEU A 205 2.00 6.95 12.08
N GLY A 206 1.26 6.70 13.15
CA GLY A 206 -0.04 6.05 13.06
C GLY A 206 -0.77 5.94 14.39
N SER A 207 -1.91 5.26 14.35
CA SER A 207 -2.68 4.95 15.54
C SER A 207 -2.17 3.70 16.25
N ALA A 208 -2.65 3.49 17.48
CA ALA A 208 -2.43 2.23 18.22
C ALA A 208 -3.04 1.00 17.53
N ALA A 209 -3.92 1.18 16.53
CA ALA A 209 -4.51 0.07 15.78
C ALA A 209 -3.55 -0.46 14.70
N ALA A 210 -2.63 0.36 14.18
CA ALA A 210 -1.73 -0.04 13.09
C ALA A 210 -0.90 -1.30 13.44
N ASP A 211 -0.40 -1.40 14.67
CA ASP A 211 0.38 -2.57 15.11
C ASP A 211 -0.49 -3.82 15.27
N LYS A 212 -1.74 -3.65 15.73
CA LYS A 212 -2.71 -4.76 15.85
C LYS A 212 -3.13 -5.28 14.48
N ILE A 213 -3.37 -4.39 13.52
CA ILE A 213 -3.64 -4.73 12.12
C ILE A 213 -2.43 -5.44 11.51
N THR A 214 -1.23 -4.91 11.75
CA THR A 214 0.01 -5.53 11.29
C THR A 214 0.12 -6.96 11.82
N ALA A 215 -0.12 -7.19 13.11
CA ALA A 215 -0.10 -8.54 13.67
C ALA A 215 -1.16 -9.46 13.01
N ALA A 216 -2.38 -8.96 12.80
CA ALA A 216 -3.46 -9.71 12.15
C ALA A 216 -3.15 -10.08 10.68
N ASN A 217 -2.36 -9.27 9.97
CA ASN A 217 -1.93 -9.58 8.60
C ASN A 217 -1.07 -10.85 8.53
N TYR A 218 -0.42 -11.25 9.63
CA TYR A 218 0.38 -12.47 9.74
C TYR A 218 -0.40 -13.67 10.29
N ALA A 219 -1.74 -13.59 10.39
CA ALA A 219 -2.56 -14.74 10.71
C ALA A 219 -2.31 -15.90 9.71
N PRO A 220 -2.33 -17.17 10.15
CA PRO A 220 -1.97 -18.33 9.32
C PRO A 220 -2.72 -18.38 7.97
N GLU A 221 -4.01 -18.05 7.97
CA GLU A 221 -4.83 -18.06 6.77
C GLU A 221 -4.46 -16.95 5.77
N ASN A 222 -3.96 -15.81 6.25
CA ASN A 222 -3.50 -14.72 5.39
C ASN A 222 -2.13 -15.05 4.77
N ILE A 223 -1.22 -15.63 5.55
CA ILE A 223 0.07 -16.10 5.05
C ILE A 223 -0.14 -17.25 4.06
N SER A 224 -0.99 -18.22 4.38
CA SER A 224 -1.26 -19.36 3.51
C SER A 224 -1.78 -18.92 2.13
N VAL A 225 -2.70 -17.95 2.05
CA VAL A 225 -3.21 -17.48 0.75
C VAL A 225 -2.15 -16.71 -0.03
N LEU A 226 -1.28 -15.94 0.65
CA LEU A 226 -0.20 -15.20 0.02
C LEU A 226 0.84 -16.16 -0.58
N GLU A 227 1.25 -17.17 0.18
CA GLU A 227 2.24 -18.14 -0.26
C GLU A 227 1.71 -19.01 -1.40
N GLU A 228 0.42 -19.39 -1.36
CA GLU A 228 -0.23 -20.09 -2.47
C GLU A 228 -0.30 -19.21 -3.72
N PHE A 229 -0.68 -17.93 -3.57
CA PHE A 229 -0.77 -16.99 -4.68
C PHE A 229 0.60 -16.76 -5.34
N THR A 230 1.60 -16.44 -4.52
CA THR A 230 2.92 -16.04 -5.00
C THR A 230 3.79 -17.24 -5.38
N GLY A 231 3.53 -18.42 -4.82
CA GLY A 231 4.41 -19.59 -4.92
C GLY A 231 5.76 -19.36 -4.25
N ARG A 232 5.80 -18.54 -3.19
CA ARG A 232 6.98 -18.25 -2.39
C ARG A 232 6.64 -18.37 -0.91
N LYS A 233 7.58 -18.91 -0.14
CA LYS A 233 7.49 -18.97 1.32
C LYS A 233 8.06 -17.68 1.91
N VAL A 234 7.32 -17.07 2.83
CA VAL A 234 7.75 -15.82 3.49
C VAL A 234 8.23 -16.12 4.91
N ARG A 235 9.20 -15.34 5.40
CA ARG A 235 9.66 -15.48 6.78
C ARG A 235 8.66 -14.85 7.74
N LEU A 236 8.46 -15.51 8.88
CA LEU A 236 7.59 -15.03 9.97
C LEU A 236 8.36 -14.59 11.22
N ASP A 237 9.68 -14.80 11.21
CA ASP A 237 10.62 -14.41 12.26
C ASP A 237 11.00 -12.92 12.17
N ALA A 238 12.14 -12.50 12.71
CA ALA A 238 12.58 -11.10 12.71
C ALA A 238 12.92 -10.54 11.31
N GLN A 239 12.94 -11.36 10.26
CA GLN A 239 13.25 -10.94 8.88
C GLN A 239 12.06 -11.11 7.95
N ARG A 240 10.87 -10.62 8.38
CA ARG A 240 9.58 -10.76 7.66
C ARG A 240 9.57 -10.16 6.25
N ASN A 241 10.54 -9.32 5.94
CA ASN A 241 10.75 -8.71 4.63
C ASN A 241 11.55 -9.61 3.65
N CYS A 242 11.76 -10.88 3.97
CA CYS A 242 12.48 -11.85 3.14
C CYS A 242 11.64 -13.11 2.88
N THR A 243 11.97 -13.82 1.79
CA THR A 243 11.50 -15.19 1.52
C THR A 243 12.50 -16.23 2.01
N THR A 244 12.07 -17.48 2.17
CA THR A 244 12.95 -18.64 2.43
C THR A 244 13.26 -19.42 1.17
#